data_AF-A0A1J6KB59-F1
#
_entry.id   AF-A0A1J6KB59-F1
#
_cell.length_a   1.000
_cell.length_b   1.000
_cell.length_c   1.000
_cell.angle_alpha   90.00
_cell.angle_beta   90.00
_cell.angle_gamma   90.00
#
_symmetry.space_group_name_H-M   'P 1'
#
loop_
_entity.id
_entity.type
_entity.pdbx_description
1 polymer ?
#
loop_
_entity_poly.entity_id
_entity_poly.type
_entity_poly.pdbx_seq_one_letter_code
_entity_poly.pdbx_strand_id
1 'polypeptide(L)'
;MERKVLVICGVVGFLGLLSAVTGFAAEATRIKGSQVQFPSPSECVYPRSPALGLGLAAAVALMVAQIIVNVASGCVCCRQYQSGSNQSLALLCFVVSWFTFVIAFLLLLTGAALNDQHGEESLYFGNYYCYVVKPGVFAGAAVLSLASVALGIIYYISLVSAKNINDPWHPPVPSQGGIAMGHPQIPPQTSQEPVFVHEDTYMRRIST
;
A
#
# COMPACT_ATOMS: atom_id res chain seq x y z
N MET A 1 4.47 19.55 12.66
CA MET A 1 4.01 18.34 11.92
C MET A 1 5.05 17.23 11.98
N GLU A 2 6.33 17.57 11.88
CA GLU A 2 7.49 16.66 11.82
C GLU A 2 7.57 15.66 12.97
N ARG A 3 7.35 16.07 14.23
CA ARG A 3 7.41 15.15 15.38
C ARG A 3 6.43 13.97 15.26
N LYS A 4 5.21 14.22 14.76
CA LYS A 4 4.21 13.15 14.58
C LYS A 4 4.63 12.17 13.50
N VAL A 5 5.20 12.67 12.41
CA VAL A 5 5.72 11.85 11.31
C VAL A 5 6.84 10.95 11.82
N LEU A 6 7.81 11.51 12.54
CA LEU A 6 8.93 10.75 13.10
C LEU A 6 8.46 9.65 14.07
N VAL A 7 7.49 9.96 14.95
CA VAL A 7 6.93 8.97 15.88
C VAL A 7 6.22 7.84 15.13
N ILE A 8 5.38 8.17 14.14
CA ILE A 8 4.64 7.15 13.37
C ILE A 8 5.60 6.27 12.58
N CYS A 9 6.54 6.86 11.83
CA CYS A 9 7.54 6.11 11.08
C CYS A 9 8.43 5.25 12.00
N GLY A 10 8.79 5.78 13.17
CA GLY A 10 9.59 5.05 14.17
C GLY A 10 8.85 3.83 14.72
N VAL A 11 7.59 3.98 15.13
CA VAL A 11 6.77 2.87 15.65
C VAL A 11 6.52 1.82 14.57
N VAL A 12 6.13 2.25 13.37
CA VAL A 12 5.87 1.36 12.23
C VAL A 12 7.14 0.62 11.81
N GLY A 13 8.27 1.33 11.73
CA GLY A 13 9.58 0.74 11.42
C GLY A 13 10.02 -0.29 12.47
N PHE A 14 9.82 0.01 13.76
CA PHE A 14 10.10 -0.93 14.85
C PHE A 14 9.23 -2.20 14.74
N LEU A 15 7.92 -2.05 14.49
CA LEU A 15 7.02 -3.19 14.32
C LEU A 15 7.37 -4.03 13.08
N GLY A 16 7.78 -3.38 11.98
CA GLY A 16 8.27 -4.07 10.79
C GLY A 16 9.56 -4.84 11.04
N LEU A 17 10.51 -4.25 11.76
CA LEU A 17 11.74 -4.92 12.16
C LEU A 17 11.45 -6.10 13.10
N LEU A 18 10.56 -5.91 14.09
CA LEU A 18 10.13 -6.96 15.00
C LEU A 18 9.53 -8.13 14.21
N SER A 19 8.60 -7.83 13.29
CA SER A 19 7.99 -8.82 12.41
C SER A 19 9.04 -9.61 11.63
N ALA A 20 9.99 -8.92 10.98
CA ALA A 20 11.05 -9.56 10.22
C ALA A 20 11.97 -10.44 11.08
N VAL A 21 12.41 -9.94 12.24
CA VAL A 21 13.27 -10.71 13.17
C VAL A 21 12.55 -11.97 13.65
N THR A 22 11.29 -11.84 14.08
CA THR A 22 10.49 -13.01 14.48
C THR A 22 10.20 -13.96 13.33
N GLY A 23 10.02 -13.45 12.11
CA GLY A 23 9.86 -14.26 10.90
C GLY A 23 11.14 -15.04 10.55
N PHE A 24 12.32 -14.42 10.58
CA PHE A 24 13.58 -15.13 10.39
C PHE A 24 13.86 -16.14 11.52
N ALA A 25 13.51 -15.80 12.76
CA ALA A 25 13.60 -16.74 13.88
C ALA A 25 12.64 -17.93 13.70
N ALA A 26 11.43 -17.70 13.18
CA ALA A 26 10.49 -18.76 12.82
C ALA A 26 11.06 -19.66 11.71
N GLU A 27 11.71 -19.10 10.68
CA GLU A 27 12.40 -19.90 9.66
C GLU A 27 13.51 -20.76 10.26
N ALA A 28 14.33 -20.20 11.15
CA ALA A 28 15.44 -20.91 11.77
C ALA A 28 14.98 -22.07 12.68
N THR A 29 13.79 -21.93 13.27
CA THR A 29 13.24 -22.87 14.25
C THR A 29 12.13 -23.76 13.71
N ARG A 30 11.72 -23.59 12.44
CA ARG A 30 10.66 -24.38 11.82
C ARG A 30 10.98 -25.87 11.85
N ILE A 31 9.93 -26.68 11.93
CA ILE A 31 10.04 -28.12 11.79
C ILE A 31 10.58 -28.46 10.39
N LYS A 32 11.55 -29.36 10.34
CA LYS A 32 12.13 -29.91 9.10
C LYS A 32 11.61 -31.33 8.89
N GLY A 33 11.52 -31.75 7.63
CA GLY A 33 11.07 -33.11 7.28
C GLY A 33 11.89 -34.21 7.94
N SER A 34 13.20 -33.99 8.16
CA SER A 34 14.06 -34.94 8.86
C SER A 34 13.76 -35.11 10.35
N GLN A 35 12.93 -34.24 10.94
CA GLN A 35 12.57 -34.27 12.36
C GLN A 35 11.19 -34.87 12.59
N VAL A 36 10.42 -35.13 11.52
CA VAL A 36 9.10 -35.76 11.61
C VAL A 36 9.28 -37.27 11.77
N GLN A 37 8.58 -37.85 12.75
CA GLN A 37 8.57 -39.28 12.97
C GLN A 37 7.34 -39.92 12.35
N PHE A 38 7.52 -41.13 11.82
CA PHE A 38 6.49 -41.91 11.12
C PHE A 38 6.29 -43.25 11.86
N PRO A 39 5.61 -43.26 13.02
CA PRO A 39 5.40 -44.48 13.80
C PRO A 39 4.48 -45.49 13.08
N SER A 40 3.58 -45.01 12.23
CA SER A 40 2.72 -45.84 11.38
C SER A 40 2.50 -45.17 10.02
N PRO A 41 2.01 -45.89 8.99
CA PRO A 41 1.76 -45.32 7.66
C PRO A 41 0.74 -44.19 7.63
N SER A 42 -0.08 -44.06 8.69
CA SER A 42 -1.16 -43.08 8.81
C SER A 42 -0.89 -41.99 9.83
N GLU A 43 0.25 -42.01 10.52
CA GLU A 43 0.50 -41.13 11.66
C GLU A 43 1.79 -40.33 11.50
N CYS A 44 1.71 -39.04 11.81
CA CYS A 44 2.81 -38.10 11.75
C CYS A 44 3.02 -37.48 13.13
N VAL A 45 4.18 -37.71 13.73
CA VAL A 45 4.54 -37.08 15.01
C VAL A 45 5.53 -35.95 14.76
N TYR A 46 5.09 -34.74 15.08
CA TYR A 46 5.84 -33.52 14.91
C TYR A 46 6.54 -33.12 16.23
N PRO A 47 7.82 -32.71 16.19
CA PRO A 47 8.51 -32.22 17.36
C PRO A 47 7.97 -30.83 17.73
N ARG A 48 8.08 -30.45 19.02
CA ARG A 48 7.76 -29.09 19.43
C ARG A 48 8.69 -28.09 18.76
N SER A 49 8.12 -27.02 18.23
CA SER A 49 8.85 -25.91 17.64
C SER A 49 8.30 -24.56 18.12
N PRO A 50 9.16 -23.58 18.43
CA PRO A 50 8.71 -22.21 18.72
C PRO A 50 8.27 -21.44 17.46
N ALA A 51 8.41 -22.01 16.25
CA ALA A 51 8.10 -21.34 14.99
C ALA A 51 6.62 -20.94 14.87
N LEU A 52 5.70 -21.69 15.48
CA LEU A 52 4.30 -21.30 15.59
C LEU A 52 4.15 -19.93 16.26
N GLY A 53 4.66 -19.81 17.50
CA GLY A 53 4.54 -18.58 18.28
C GLY A 53 5.27 -17.41 17.63
N LEU A 54 6.47 -17.66 17.09
CA LEU A 54 7.25 -16.66 16.38
C LEU A 54 6.56 -16.19 15.08
N GLY A 55 5.97 -17.10 14.31
CA GLY A 55 5.22 -16.78 13.11
C GLY A 55 3.96 -15.96 13.40
N LEU A 56 3.20 -16.32 14.44
CA LEU A 56 2.03 -15.55 14.88
C LEU A 56 2.43 -14.16 15.40
N ALA A 57 3.50 -14.06 16.19
CA ALA A 57 4.02 -12.78 16.66
C ALA A 57 4.42 -11.88 15.49
N ALA A 58 5.09 -12.45 14.47
CA ALA A 58 5.45 -11.73 13.25
C ALA A 58 4.22 -11.20 12.49
N ALA A 59 3.18 -12.04 12.37
CA ALA A 59 1.95 -11.69 11.68
C ALA A 59 1.20 -10.56 12.39
N VAL A 60 1.10 -10.63 13.72
CA VAL A 60 0.48 -9.58 14.55
C VAL A 60 1.26 -8.28 14.45
N ALA A 61 2.58 -8.31 14.60
CA ALA A 61 3.41 -7.10 14.50
C ALA A 61 3.24 -6.41 13.13
N LEU A 62 3.24 -7.19 12.05
CA LEU A 62 3.02 -6.68 10.69
C LEU A 62 1.61 -6.09 10.52
N MET A 63 0.58 -6.78 11.00
CA MET A 63 -0.80 -6.30 10.95
C MET A 63 -0.96 -4.98 11.69
N VAL A 64 -0.38 -4.84 12.89
CA VAL A 64 -0.42 -3.59 13.66
C VAL A 64 0.29 -2.47 12.91
N ALA A 65 1.46 -2.74 12.31
CA ALA A 65 2.17 -1.76 11.48
C ALA A 65 1.30 -1.27 10.31
N GLN A 66 0.66 -2.20 9.60
CA GLN A 66 -0.21 -1.89 8.46
C GLN A 66 -1.44 -1.07 8.89
N ILE A 67 -2.05 -1.40 10.03
CA ILE A 67 -3.19 -0.63 10.58
C ILE A 67 -2.76 0.80 10.90
N ILE A 68 -1.62 0.99 11.59
CA ILE A 68 -1.12 2.33 11.96
C ILE A 68 -0.91 3.18 10.71
N VAL A 69 -0.25 2.65 9.67
CA VAL A 69 -0.01 3.39 8.42
C VAL A 69 -1.33 3.80 7.77
N ASN A 70 -2.30 2.88 7.67
CA ASN A 70 -3.59 3.17 7.04
C ASN A 70 -4.40 4.23 7.83
N VAL A 71 -4.47 4.09 9.16
CA VAL A 71 -5.17 5.06 10.03
C VAL A 71 -4.49 6.42 9.99
N ALA A 72 -3.16 6.48 10.03
CA ALA A 72 -2.40 7.72 9.97
C ALA A 72 -2.49 8.42 8.61
N SER A 73 -2.66 7.66 7.53
CA SER A 73 -2.76 8.18 6.16
C SER A 73 -4.13 8.82 5.87
N GLY A 74 -5.18 8.39 6.57
CA GLY A 74 -6.56 8.87 6.42
C GLY A 74 -7.28 8.29 5.20
N CYS A 75 -8.57 8.63 5.04
CA CYS A 75 -9.39 8.15 3.93
C CYS A 75 -8.94 8.74 2.58
N VAL A 76 -8.76 7.86 1.59
CA VAL A 76 -8.45 8.24 0.20
C VAL A 76 -9.61 8.98 -0.47
N CYS A 77 -10.86 8.65 -0.10
CA CYS A 77 -12.08 9.13 -0.75
C CYS A 77 -12.39 10.64 -0.60
N CYS A 78 -11.75 11.36 0.32
CA CYS A 78 -11.98 12.80 0.53
C CYS A 78 -10.85 13.69 0.03
N ARG A 79 -9.84 13.14 -0.65
CA ARG A 79 -8.70 13.92 -1.13
C ARG A 79 -8.84 14.24 -2.61
N GLN A 80 -8.89 15.53 -2.91
CA GLN A 80 -8.88 16.07 -4.27
C GLN A 80 -7.73 15.44 -5.07
N TYR A 81 -8.09 14.69 -6.11
CA TYR A 81 -7.15 14.06 -7.05
C TYR A 81 -6.51 15.18 -7.88
N GLN A 82 -5.42 15.78 -7.39
CA GLN A 82 -4.67 16.79 -8.11
C GLN A 82 -3.50 16.12 -8.84
N SER A 83 -3.65 16.05 -10.16
CA SER A 83 -2.73 15.41 -11.09
C SER A 83 -1.30 15.95 -10.95
N GLY A 84 -0.41 15.15 -10.35
CA GLY A 84 1.01 15.44 -10.23
C GLY A 84 1.84 14.15 -10.17
N SER A 85 3.03 14.16 -10.79
CA SER A 85 3.95 13.01 -10.90
C SER A 85 4.19 12.28 -9.55
N ASN A 86 4.34 13.04 -8.46
CA ASN A 86 4.61 12.51 -7.12
C ASN A 86 3.42 11.76 -6.49
N GLN A 87 2.17 12.04 -6.92
CA GLN A 87 0.99 11.29 -6.45
C GLN A 87 0.91 9.89 -7.07
N SER A 88 1.35 9.71 -8.31
CA SER A 88 1.38 8.40 -8.98
C SER A 88 2.31 7.43 -8.26
N LEU A 89 3.51 7.91 -7.85
CA LEU A 89 4.45 7.13 -7.06
C LEU A 89 3.89 6.74 -5.69
N ALA A 90 3.24 7.69 -4.98
CA ALA A 90 2.63 7.41 -3.69
C ALA A 90 1.53 6.33 -3.79
N LEU A 91 0.67 6.42 -4.81
CA LEU A 91 -0.37 5.41 -5.06
C LEU A 91 0.24 4.05 -5.39
N LEU A 92 1.29 4.01 -6.22
CA LEU A 92 2.02 2.79 -6.52
C LEU A 92 2.61 2.15 -5.26
N CYS A 93 3.28 2.94 -4.42
CA CYS A 93 3.81 2.47 -3.13
C CYS A 93 2.71 1.91 -2.22
N PHE A 94 1.53 2.54 -2.18
CA PHE A 94 0.38 2.05 -1.41
C PHE A 94 -0.14 0.71 -1.94
N VAL A 95 -0.30 0.57 -3.26
CA VAL A 95 -0.80 -0.66 -3.88
C VAL A 95 0.20 -1.80 -3.65
N VAL A 96 1.49 -1.57 -3.90
CA VAL A 96 2.53 -2.59 -3.70
C VAL A 96 2.71 -2.93 -2.21
N SER A 97 2.59 -1.96 -1.29
CA SER A 97 2.66 -2.25 0.15
C SER A 97 1.52 -3.16 0.60
N TRP A 98 0.32 -2.99 0.04
CA TRP A 98 -0.84 -3.85 0.30
C TRP A 98 -0.65 -5.26 -0.23
N PHE A 99 -0.19 -5.42 -1.47
CA PHE A 99 0.07 -6.75 -2.03
C PHE A 99 1.14 -7.49 -1.25
N THR A 100 2.26 -6.82 -0.95
CA THR A 100 3.35 -7.41 -0.15
C THR A 100 2.89 -7.74 1.28
N PHE A 101 2.07 -6.89 1.90
CA PHE A 101 1.45 -7.15 3.20
C PHE A 101 0.61 -8.43 3.19
N VAL A 102 -0.34 -8.56 2.26
CA VAL A 102 -1.25 -9.71 2.21
C VAL A 102 -0.47 -11.00 2.00
N ILE A 103 0.49 -11.00 1.08
CA ILE A 103 1.32 -12.19 0.83
C ILE A 103 2.14 -12.54 2.06
N ALA A 104 2.84 -11.57 2.67
CA ALA A 104 3.63 -11.80 3.88
C ALA A 104 2.77 -12.35 5.03
N PHE A 105 1.62 -11.74 5.27
CA PHE A 105 0.70 -12.11 6.34
C PHE A 105 0.18 -13.55 6.17
N LEU A 106 -0.24 -13.92 4.96
CA LEU A 106 -0.70 -15.27 4.67
C LEU A 106 0.44 -16.30 4.80
N LEU A 107 1.66 -15.97 4.35
CA LEU A 107 2.82 -16.85 4.50
C LEU A 107 3.17 -17.07 5.98
N LEU A 108 3.13 -16.01 6.81
CA LEU A 108 3.38 -16.11 8.25
C LEU A 108 2.32 -16.97 8.95
N LEU A 109 1.03 -16.75 8.66
CA LEU A 109 -0.05 -17.54 9.26
C LEU A 109 -0.03 -19.00 8.80
N THR A 110 0.16 -19.24 7.50
CA THR A 110 0.22 -20.60 6.96
C THR A 110 1.45 -21.33 7.48
N GLY A 111 2.60 -20.66 7.53
CA GLY A 111 3.83 -21.22 8.11
C GLY A 111 3.68 -21.55 9.59
N ALA A 112 2.98 -20.70 10.35
CA ALA A 112 2.68 -20.92 11.75
C ALA A 112 1.73 -22.10 11.94
N ALA A 113 0.59 -22.13 11.23
CA ALA A 113 -0.39 -23.21 11.29
C ALA A 113 0.22 -24.58 10.94
N LEU A 114 1.06 -24.63 9.89
CA LEU A 114 1.77 -25.85 9.52
C LEU A 114 2.91 -26.23 10.50
N ASN A 115 3.28 -25.36 11.45
CA ASN A 115 4.16 -25.68 12.58
C ASN A 115 3.41 -26.00 13.88
N ASP A 116 2.08 -25.86 13.91
CA ASP A 116 1.25 -26.25 15.07
C ASP A 116 0.69 -27.66 14.94
N GLN A 117 0.70 -28.27 13.74
CA GLN A 117 0.07 -29.57 13.50
C GLN A 117 0.68 -30.67 14.37
N HIS A 118 0.12 -30.83 15.56
CA HIS A 118 0.29 -31.98 16.41
C HIS A 118 -0.79 -32.98 15.98
N GLY A 119 -0.45 -33.87 15.05
CA GLY A 119 -1.21 -35.10 14.83
C GLY A 119 -2.51 -35.00 14.04
N GLU A 120 -2.75 -33.96 13.23
CA GLU A 120 -3.88 -33.97 12.31
C GLU A 120 -3.48 -34.58 10.96
N GLU A 121 -3.99 -35.80 10.75
CA GLU A 121 -3.93 -36.59 9.54
C GLU A 121 -4.47 -35.79 8.34
N SER A 122 -3.59 -35.17 7.55
CA SER A 122 -4.05 -34.54 6.29
C SER A 122 -4.32 -35.62 5.25
N LEU A 123 -5.54 -36.16 5.27
CA LEU A 123 -6.12 -36.98 4.20
C LEU A 123 -6.16 -36.16 2.91
N TYR A 124 -5.20 -36.37 2.02
CA TYR A 124 -5.22 -35.80 0.66
C TYR A 124 -5.14 -36.96 -0.34
N PHE A 125 -6.23 -37.18 -1.09
CA PHE A 125 -6.33 -38.25 -2.11
C PHE A 125 -6.05 -39.68 -1.62
N GLY A 126 -6.58 -40.05 -0.44
CA GLY A 126 -6.48 -41.42 0.07
C GLY A 126 -5.05 -41.87 0.45
N ASN A 127 -4.08 -40.95 0.45
CA ASN A 127 -2.72 -41.19 0.87
C ASN A 127 -2.39 -40.25 2.05
N TYR A 128 -1.78 -40.82 3.09
CA TYR A 128 -1.34 -40.08 4.27
C TYR A 128 -0.02 -39.38 3.94
N TYR A 129 -0.03 -38.05 3.91
CA TYR A 129 1.18 -37.24 3.70
C TYR A 129 1.41 -36.33 4.89
N CYS A 130 2.60 -36.42 5.51
CA CYS A 130 3.03 -35.48 6.53
C CYS A 130 3.53 -34.20 5.86
N TYR A 131 2.77 -33.12 5.93
CA TYR A 131 3.17 -31.83 5.38
C TYR A 131 4.13 -31.10 6.31
N VAL A 132 5.16 -30.49 5.72
CA VAL A 132 6.14 -29.65 6.41
C VAL A 132 6.36 -28.37 5.61
N VAL A 133 6.47 -27.25 6.30
CA VAL A 133 6.75 -25.94 5.69
C VAL A 133 8.04 -26.01 4.86
N LYS A 134 7.96 -25.58 3.60
CA LYS A 134 9.14 -25.51 2.72
C LYS A 134 10.16 -24.49 3.24
N PRO A 135 11.47 -24.74 3.05
CA PRO A 135 12.50 -23.75 3.36
C PRO A 135 12.23 -22.44 2.65
N GLY A 136 12.38 -21.33 3.39
CA GLY A 136 12.28 -19.99 2.85
C GLY A 136 10.88 -19.38 2.87
N VAL A 137 9.84 -20.10 3.32
CA VAL A 137 8.49 -19.54 3.46
C VAL A 137 8.49 -18.41 4.49
N PHE A 138 9.05 -18.64 5.67
CA PHE A 138 9.12 -17.60 6.70
C PHE A 138 10.14 -16.52 6.36
N ALA A 139 11.29 -16.89 5.77
CA ALA A 139 12.27 -15.90 5.33
C ALA A 139 11.71 -14.97 4.23
N GLY A 140 11.00 -15.53 3.25
CA GLY A 140 10.32 -14.77 2.20
C GLY A 140 9.26 -13.84 2.80
N ALA A 141 8.48 -14.34 3.76
CA ALA A 141 7.51 -13.52 4.47
C ALA A 141 8.17 -12.38 5.27
N ALA A 142 9.31 -12.61 5.91
CA ALA A 142 10.08 -11.59 6.63
C ALA A 142 10.58 -10.48 5.68
N VAL A 143 11.12 -10.86 4.52
CA VAL A 143 11.55 -9.89 3.49
C VAL A 143 10.38 -9.08 2.94
N LEU A 144 9.26 -9.74 2.63
CA LEU A 144 8.04 -9.07 2.18
C LEU A 144 7.45 -8.16 3.25
N SER A 145 7.58 -8.51 4.53
CA SER A 145 7.17 -7.66 5.66
C SER A 145 7.98 -6.36 5.71
N LEU A 146 9.31 -6.44 5.54
CA LEU A 146 10.17 -5.25 5.44
C LEU A 146 9.82 -4.40 4.23
N ALA A 147 9.62 -5.02 3.06
CA ALA A 147 9.23 -4.32 1.85
C ALA A 147 7.88 -3.59 2.01
N SER A 148 6.90 -4.28 2.58
CA SER A 148 5.56 -3.73 2.85
C SER A 148 5.64 -2.52 3.78
N VAL A 149 6.36 -2.64 4.90
CA VAL A 149 6.54 -1.55 5.86
C VAL A 149 7.31 -0.38 5.27
N ALA A 150 8.39 -0.63 4.53
CA ALA A 150 9.16 0.43 3.88
C ALA A 150 8.30 1.20 2.86
N LEU A 151 7.55 0.50 2.02
CA LEU A 151 6.64 1.11 1.05
C LEU A 151 5.49 1.87 1.73
N GLY A 152 4.95 1.33 2.85
CA GLY A 152 3.95 2.01 3.67
C GLY A 152 4.46 3.31 4.30
N ILE A 153 5.69 3.32 4.79
CA ILE A 153 6.36 4.53 5.31
C ILE A 153 6.57 5.55 4.19
N ILE A 154 7.08 5.13 3.02
CA ILE A 154 7.27 6.01 1.87
C ILE A 154 5.94 6.64 1.43
N TYR A 155 4.88 5.84 1.37
CA TYR A 155 3.53 6.31 1.09
C TYR A 155 3.07 7.36 2.11
N TYR A 156 3.20 7.06 3.41
CA TYR A 156 2.80 7.97 4.48
C TYR A 156 3.56 9.31 4.42
N ILE A 157 4.89 9.27 4.24
CA ILE A 157 5.70 10.49 4.10
C ILE A 157 5.28 11.28 2.87
N SER A 158 5.09 10.62 1.73
CA SER A 158 4.66 11.29 0.49
C SER A 158 3.31 11.99 0.66
N LEU A 159 2.38 11.36 1.37
CA LEU A 159 1.08 11.95 1.69
C LEU A 159 1.19 13.17 2.61
N VAL A 160 2.02 13.09 3.64
CA VAL A 160 2.20 14.21 4.58
C VAL A 160 2.90 15.37 3.87
N SER A 161 3.91 15.12 3.04
CA SER A 161 4.59 16.14 2.25
C SER A 161 3.63 16.86 1.29
N ALA A 162 2.79 16.11 0.58
CA ALA A 162 1.77 16.69 -0.31
C ALA A 162 0.75 17.55 0.46
N LYS A 163 0.42 17.19 1.71
CA LYS A 163 -0.47 18.00 2.56
C LYS A 163 0.17 19.34 2.93
N ASN A 164 1.44 19.37 3.32
CA ASN A 164 2.13 20.62 3.68
C ASN A 164 2.23 21.59 2.51
N ILE A 165 2.41 21.10 1.27
CA ILE A 165 2.49 21.94 0.06
C ILE A 165 1.16 22.64 -0.23
N ASN A 166 0.04 21.99 0.10
CA ASN A 166 -1.31 22.47 -0.21
C ASN A 166 -1.97 23.23 0.96
N ASP A 167 -1.24 23.57 2.02
CA ASP A 167 -1.80 24.33 3.15
C ASP A 167 -2.14 25.78 2.72
N PRO A 168 -3.40 26.25 2.90
CA PRO A 168 -3.87 27.56 2.39
C PRO A 168 -3.10 28.80 2.86
N TRP A 169 -2.26 28.66 3.89
CA TRP A 169 -1.51 29.74 4.51
C TRP A 169 -0.11 29.95 3.88
N HIS A 170 0.35 29.04 3.04
CA HIS A 170 1.60 29.17 2.28
C HIS A 170 1.31 28.89 0.80
N PRO A 171 1.00 29.92 -0.01
CA PRO A 171 0.81 29.70 -1.44
C PRO A 171 2.07 29.06 -2.04
N PRO A 172 1.93 28.07 -2.93
CA PRO A 172 3.08 27.42 -3.55
C PRO A 172 3.91 28.47 -4.29
N VAL A 173 5.21 28.49 -4.01
CA VAL A 173 6.18 29.22 -4.83
C VAL A 173 6.00 28.68 -6.25
N PRO A 174 5.66 29.53 -7.24
CA PRO A 174 5.39 29.04 -8.58
C PRO A 174 6.65 28.35 -9.09
N SER A 175 6.53 27.06 -9.40
CA SER A 175 7.58 26.35 -10.11
C SER A 175 7.83 27.13 -11.39
N GLN A 176 9.06 27.61 -11.55
CA GLN A 176 9.52 28.35 -12.71
C GLN A 176 9.68 27.37 -13.90
N GLY A 177 8.61 26.68 -14.27
CA GLY A 177 8.44 26.02 -15.54
C GLY A 177 7.73 26.99 -16.45
N GLY A 178 8.49 27.69 -17.29
CA GLY A 178 7.95 28.63 -18.27
C GLY A 178 7.00 27.93 -19.23
N ILE A 179 5.71 28.01 -18.97
CA ILE A 179 4.68 27.88 -19.98
C ILE A 179 4.21 29.31 -20.28
N ALA A 180 4.55 29.81 -21.45
CA ALA A 180 4.00 31.07 -21.94
C ALA A 180 2.51 30.89 -22.19
N MET A 181 1.67 31.30 -21.24
CA MET A 181 0.23 31.41 -21.48
C MET A 181 0.02 32.66 -22.34
N GLY A 182 -0.25 32.46 -23.63
CA GLY A 182 -0.68 33.54 -24.52
C GLY A 182 -1.97 34.16 -23.99
N HIS A 183 -1.88 35.37 -23.44
CA HIS A 183 -3.04 36.10 -22.97
C HIS A 183 -3.83 36.65 -24.17
N PRO A 184 -5.11 36.28 -24.38
CA PRO A 184 -5.92 36.89 -25.42
C PRO A 184 -6.17 38.35 -25.05
N GLN A 185 -5.62 39.28 -25.82
CA GLN A 185 -5.96 40.70 -25.73
C GLN A 185 -7.38 40.86 -26.32
N ILE A 186 -8.40 41.00 -25.47
CA ILE A 186 -9.75 41.36 -25.91
C ILE A 186 -9.78 42.90 -26.02
N PRO A 187 -9.96 43.50 -27.21
CA PRO A 187 -10.08 44.95 -27.32
C PRO A 187 -11.35 45.43 -26.61
N PRO A 188 -11.33 46.63 -26.00
CA PRO A 188 -12.46 47.15 -25.25
C PRO A 188 -13.67 47.35 -26.16
N GLN A 189 -14.83 46.81 -25.76
CA GLN A 189 -16.09 47.05 -26.44
C GLN A 189 -16.49 48.52 -26.27
N THR A 190 -16.44 49.28 -27.37
CA THR A 190 -17.15 50.55 -27.48
C THR A 190 -18.64 50.28 -27.41
N SER A 191 -19.31 50.88 -26.44
CA SER A 191 -20.76 50.94 -26.32
C SER A 191 -21.35 51.71 -27.50
N GLN A 192 -21.61 51.01 -28.60
CA GLN A 192 -22.48 51.49 -29.67
C GLN A 192 -23.71 50.59 -29.74
N GLU A 193 -24.83 51.19 -29.34
CA GLU A 193 -26.18 50.67 -29.46
C GLU A 193 -26.40 50.13 -30.89
N PRO A 194 -26.91 48.90 -31.06
CA PRO A 194 -27.12 48.35 -32.39
C PRO A 194 -28.26 49.10 -33.09
N VAL A 195 -27.93 49.79 -34.19
CA VAL A 195 -28.92 50.39 -35.09
C VAL A 195 -29.67 49.26 -35.80
N PHE A 196 -30.91 49.01 -35.38
CA PHE A 196 -31.82 48.13 -36.10
C PHE A 196 -32.30 48.83 -37.38
N VAL A 197 -31.89 48.31 -38.54
CA VAL A 197 -32.43 48.74 -39.83
C VAL A 197 -33.71 47.96 -40.11
N HIS A 198 -34.79 48.67 -40.41
CA HIS A 198 -36.09 48.08 -40.72
C HIS A 198 -36.05 47.35 -42.08
N GLU A 199 -36.59 46.12 -42.10
CA GLU A 199 -36.65 45.18 -43.24
C GLU A 199 -37.20 45.78 -44.55
N ASP A 200 -37.98 46.87 -44.48
CA ASP A 200 -38.63 47.50 -45.64
C ASP A 200 -37.65 48.16 -46.64
N THR A 201 -36.38 48.28 -46.26
CA THR A 201 -35.35 48.90 -47.10
C THR A 201 -34.79 47.95 -48.17
N TYR A 202 -34.97 46.63 -48.03
CA TYR A 202 -34.36 45.65 -48.93
C TYR A 202 -35.16 45.42 -50.23
N MET A 203 -36.49 45.58 -50.22
CA MET A 203 -37.34 45.20 -51.36
C MET A 203 -37.46 46.25 -52.46
N ARG A 204 -36.90 47.46 -52.31
CA ARG A 204 -37.03 48.54 -53.32
C ARG A 204 -35.98 48.48 -54.44
N ARG A 205 -35.16 47.42 -54.53
CA ARG A 205 -34.04 47.33 -55.48
C ARG A 205 -34.15 46.23 -56.56
N ILE A 206 -35.30 45.57 -56.71
CA ILE A 206 -35.48 44.44 -57.66
C ILE A 206 -36.65 44.67 -58.65
N SER A 207 -37.05 45.91 -58.92
CA SER A 207 -38.08 46.18 -59.92
C SER A 207 -37.84 47.46 -60.69
N THR A 208 -36.92 47.40 -61.65
CA THR A 208 -36.92 48.11 -62.94
C THR A 208 -36.11 47.32 -63.93
#